data_AF-A0A914A0A5-F1
#
_entry.id   AF-A0A914A0A5-F1
#
_cell.length_a   1.000
_cell.length_b   1.000
_cell.length_c   1.000
_cell.angle_alpha   90.00
_cell.angle_beta   90.00
_cell.angle_gamma   90.00
#
_symmetry.space_group_name_H-M   'P 1'
#
loop_
_entity.id
_entity.type
_entity.pdbx_description
1 polymer ?
#
loop_
_entity_poly.entity_id
_entity_poly.type
_entity_poly.pdbx_seq_one_letter_code
_entity_poly.pdbx_strand_id
1 'polypeptide(L)'
;MPFSPSSNKASNVKMVVQCEECLKWRVCYAARVLKQDQKQQLELELDTLSYSCGAYFQDIDTGGDDDSVFNHIYVNDKLTCDMPIEAAYFVTFSDPLCFYCGSEHNLEANDGQDPLCDICKASGKQPHSKNTRAFVPR
;
A
#
# COMPACT_ATOMS: atom_id res chain seq x y z
N MET A 1 -1.75 12.69 5.79
CA MET A 1 -2.55 12.79 4.54
C MET A 1 -3.84 13.63 4.75
N PRO A 2 -4.27 14.45 3.77
CA PRO A 2 -5.46 15.31 3.89
C PRO A 2 -6.80 14.62 3.51
N PHE A 3 -6.81 13.30 3.36
CA PHE A 3 -7.98 12.49 3.01
C PHE A 3 -7.87 11.10 3.64
N SER A 4 -8.99 10.37 3.71
CA SER A 4 -8.99 8.98 4.18
C SER A 4 -8.38 8.03 3.13
N PRO A 5 -7.60 7.02 3.56
CA PRO A 5 -7.02 6.04 2.66
C PRO A 5 -8.15 5.21 2.03
N SER A 6 -8.09 5.00 0.71
CA SER A 6 -9.10 4.24 -0.03
C SER A 6 -8.52 3.69 -1.33
N SER A 7 -9.14 2.64 -1.88
CA SER A 7 -8.73 2.04 -3.16
C SER A 7 -8.82 3.04 -4.32
N ASN A 8 -9.74 4.02 -4.29
CA ASN A 8 -9.80 5.09 -5.29
C ASN A 8 -8.56 6.00 -5.23
N LYS A 9 -8.13 6.38 -4.02
CA LYS A 9 -6.93 7.20 -3.82
C LYS A 9 -5.64 6.44 -4.11
N ALA A 10 -5.64 5.13 -3.86
CA ALA A 10 -4.54 4.24 -4.26
C ALA A 10 -4.48 4.10 -5.80
N SER A 11 -5.63 3.92 -6.45
CA SER A 11 -5.75 3.80 -7.92
C SER A 11 -5.31 5.05 -8.68
N ASN A 12 -5.26 6.21 -8.03
CA ASN A 12 -4.72 7.43 -8.61
C ASN A 12 -3.20 7.35 -8.83
N VAL A 13 -2.49 6.62 -7.96
CA VAL A 13 -1.03 6.44 -8.00
C VAL A 13 -0.67 5.12 -8.66
N LYS A 14 -1.25 4.02 -8.15
CA LYS A 14 -0.92 2.61 -8.47
C LYS A 14 0.54 2.26 -8.22
N MET A 15 1.07 2.69 -7.07
CA MET A 15 2.42 2.36 -6.63
C MET A 15 2.42 2.01 -5.15
N VAL A 16 3.48 1.30 -4.74
CA VAL A 16 3.75 0.92 -3.36
C VAL A 16 5.20 1.25 -3.02
N VAL A 17 5.47 1.40 -1.73
CA VAL A 17 6.83 1.53 -1.18
C VAL A 17 7.09 0.40 -0.19
N GLN A 18 8.29 -0.18 -0.19
CA GLN A 18 8.63 -1.22 0.77
C GLN A 18 9.14 -0.59 2.06
N CYS A 19 8.64 -1.06 3.21
CA CYS A 19 9.24 -0.70 4.49
C CYS A 19 10.52 -1.51 4.73
N GLU A 20 11.64 -0.85 5.03
CA GLU A 20 12.92 -1.54 5.26
C GLU A 20 12.94 -2.37 6.55
N GLU A 21 12.16 -1.99 7.56
CA GLU A 21 12.15 -2.69 8.86
C GLU A 21 11.31 -3.97 8.83
N CYS A 22 10.13 -3.93 8.19
CA CYS A 22 9.18 -5.05 8.22
C CYS A 22 8.95 -5.71 6.86
N LEU A 23 9.58 -5.20 5.80
CA LEU A 23 9.55 -5.69 4.42
C LEU A 23 8.17 -5.70 3.75
N LYS A 24 7.15 -5.14 4.43
CA LYS A 24 5.79 -5.01 3.90
C LYS A 24 5.72 -3.88 2.89
N TRP A 25 4.99 -4.12 1.80
CA TRP A 25 4.56 -3.10 0.86
C TRP A 25 3.49 -2.19 1.47
N ARG A 26 3.69 -0.88 1.37
CA ARG A 26 2.75 0.17 1.80
C ARG A 26 2.22 0.92 0.61
N VAL A 27 0.92 1.21 0.62
CA VAL A 27 0.22 1.78 -0.51
C VAL A 27 0.47 3.28 -0.59
N CYS A 28 0.83 3.77 -1.78
CA CYS A 28 0.90 5.18 -2.07
C CYS A 28 -0.48 5.72 -2.51
N TYR A 29 -0.85 6.89 -2.00
CA TYR A 29 -2.14 7.53 -2.23
C TYR A 29 -1.97 8.95 -2.75
N ALA A 30 -2.88 9.39 -3.63
CA ALA A 30 -2.93 10.77 -4.09
C ALA A 30 -4.37 11.27 -4.21
N ALA A 31 -4.57 12.58 -4.02
CA ALA A 31 -5.88 13.19 -4.16
C ALA A 31 -6.40 13.12 -5.60
N ARG A 32 -5.49 13.23 -6.58
CA ARG A 32 -5.74 13.25 -8.03
C ARG A 32 -4.88 12.20 -8.72
N VAL A 33 -5.31 11.75 -9.89
CA VAL A 33 -4.55 10.82 -10.74
C VAL A 33 -3.24 11.47 -11.16
N LEU A 34 -2.14 10.73 -11.02
CA LEU A 34 -0.82 11.18 -11.49
C LEU A 34 -0.76 11.10 -13.01
N LYS A 35 -0.10 12.09 -13.60
CA LYS A 35 0.32 12.06 -15.00
C LYS A 35 1.47 11.05 -15.19
N GLN A 36 1.73 10.68 -16.45
CA GLN A 36 2.71 9.63 -16.77
C GLN A 36 4.14 10.00 -16.38
N ASP A 37 4.54 11.24 -16.62
CA ASP A 37 5.79 11.85 -16.17
C ASP A 37 5.96 11.77 -14.66
N GLN A 38 4.93 12.18 -13.90
CA GLN A 38 4.94 12.11 -12.44
C GLN A 38 5.07 10.67 -11.91
N LYS A 39 4.45 9.71 -12.60
CA LYS A 39 4.59 8.29 -12.25
C LYS A 39 6.02 7.80 -12.46
N GLN A 40 6.61 8.07 -13.63
CA GLN A 40 7.98 7.65 -13.91
C GLN A 40 8.98 8.23 -12.92
N GLN A 41 8.82 9.51 -12.58
CA GLN A 41 9.63 10.16 -11.56
C GLN A 41 9.46 9.49 -10.18
N LEU A 42 8.20 9.31 -9.74
CA LEU A 42 7.92 8.68 -8.46
C LEU A 42 8.49 7.25 -8.37
N GLU A 43 8.40 6.47 -9.45
CA GLU A 43 8.93 5.10 -9.50
C GLU A 43 10.46 5.07 -9.26
N LEU A 44 11.20 5.98 -9.91
CA LEU A 44 12.65 6.11 -9.72
C LEU A 44 13.00 6.55 -8.30
N GLU A 45 12.25 7.50 -7.75
CA GLU A 45 12.49 8.00 -6.40
C GLU A 45 12.18 6.93 -5.35
N LEU A 46 11.08 6.18 -5.51
CA LEU A 46 10.70 5.10 -4.58
C LEU A 46 11.71 3.95 -4.54
N ASP A 47 12.39 3.64 -5.65
CA ASP A 47 13.39 2.57 -5.72
C ASP A 47 14.65 2.88 -4.87
N THR A 48 14.94 4.16 -4.66
CA THR A 48 16.10 4.63 -3.90
C THR A 48 15.76 5.13 -2.49
N LEU A 49 14.47 5.24 -2.17
CA LEU A 49 13.99 5.77 -0.91
C LEU A 49 14.08 4.72 0.20
N SER A 50 14.80 5.06 1.27
CA SER A 50 14.71 4.33 2.54
C SER A 50 13.44 4.77 3.27
N TYR A 51 12.50 3.84 3.43
CA TYR A 51 11.20 4.11 4.06
C TYR A 51 10.94 3.18 5.25
N SER A 52 10.41 3.76 6.33
CA SER A 52 9.89 3.05 7.49
C SER A 52 8.42 3.38 7.76
N CYS A 53 7.67 2.40 8.27
CA CYS A 53 6.26 2.59 8.60
C CYS A 53 6.08 3.76 9.59
N GLY A 54 5.12 4.64 9.29
CA GLY A 54 4.81 5.81 10.11
C GLY A 54 5.50 7.10 9.66
N ALA A 55 6.44 7.01 8.71
CA ALA A 55 7.06 8.19 8.09
C ALA A 55 6.12 8.87 7.09
N TYR A 56 6.37 10.16 6.84
CA TYR A 56 5.69 10.96 5.83
C TYR A 56 6.64 11.24 4.67
N PHE A 57 6.14 11.21 3.44
CA PHE A 57 6.95 11.66 2.29
C PHE A 57 7.19 13.17 2.30
N GLN A 58 6.34 13.93 2.98
CA GLN A 58 6.50 15.38 3.11
C GLN A 58 7.71 15.78 3.97
N ASP A 59 8.29 14.85 4.73
CA ASP A 59 9.49 15.10 5.53
C ASP A 59 10.78 14.78 4.74
N ILE A 60 10.67 14.25 3.52
CA ILE A 60 11.83 14.00 2.65
C ILE A 60 12.40 15.36 2.23
N ASP A 61 13.70 15.57 2.47
CA ASP A 61 14.38 16.77 2.02
C ASP A 61 14.51 16.75 0.49
N THR A 62 13.63 17.50 -0.18
CA THR A 62 13.63 17.66 -1.64
C THR A 62 14.56 18.80 -2.10
N GLY A 63 15.41 19.33 -1.22
CA GLY A 63 16.31 20.44 -1.55
C GLY A 63 15.58 21.75 -1.86
N GLY A 64 14.34 21.89 -1.39
CA GLY A 64 13.49 23.07 -1.63
C GLY A 64 12.71 23.06 -2.95
N ASP A 65 12.63 21.91 -3.63
CA ASP A 65 11.74 21.76 -4.79
C ASP A 65 10.27 21.62 -4.33
N ASP A 66 9.56 22.75 -4.37
CA ASP A 66 8.13 22.85 -4.01
C ASP A 66 7.23 22.09 -5.00
N ASP A 67 7.72 21.82 -6.22
CA ASP A 67 7.03 21.04 -7.26
C ASP A 67 7.37 19.54 -7.21
N SER A 68 8.07 19.07 -6.17
CA SER A 68 8.38 17.65 -6.01
C SER A 68 7.11 16.79 -5.99
N VAL A 69 7.17 15.63 -6.67
CA VAL A 69 6.07 14.69 -6.73
C VAL A 69 5.63 14.24 -5.33
N PHE A 70 6.56 14.08 -4.38
CA PHE A 70 6.28 13.67 -2.99
C PHE A 70 5.36 14.62 -2.22
N ASN A 71 5.26 15.90 -2.61
CA ASN A 71 4.32 16.84 -2.01
C ASN A 71 2.85 16.46 -2.27
N HIS A 72 2.61 15.59 -3.27
CA HIS A 72 1.29 15.13 -3.67
C HIS A 72 1.03 13.64 -3.38
N ILE A 73 2.05 12.92 -2.92
CA ILE A 73 1.98 11.49 -2.60
C ILE A 73 1.98 11.29 -1.10
N TYR A 74 1.10 10.41 -0.65
CA TYR A 74 0.94 10.10 0.76
C TYR A 74 1.01 8.60 0.98
N VAL A 75 1.65 8.22 2.07
CA VAL A 75 1.49 6.91 2.70
C VAL A 75 0.59 7.06 3.93
N ASN A 76 0.04 5.95 4.42
CA ASN A 76 -0.72 5.97 5.66
C ASN A 76 0.23 5.96 6.87
N ASP A 77 0.51 7.16 7.37
CA ASP A 77 1.37 7.48 8.52
C ASP A 77 0.93 6.85 9.84
N LYS A 78 -0.30 6.33 9.90
CA LYS A 78 -0.77 5.62 11.09
C LYS A 78 -0.29 4.18 11.13
N LEU A 79 0.24 3.65 10.03
CA LEU A 79 0.69 2.28 9.95
C LEU A 79 1.98 2.06 10.73
N THR A 80 2.04 0.95 11.45
CA THR A 80 3.21 0.45 12.15
C THR A 80 3.64 -0.86 11.52
N CYS A 81 4.87 -1.29 11.80
CA CYS A 81 5.43 -2.54 11.30
C CYS A 81 4.60 -3.78 11.70
N ASP A 82 3.87 -3.73 12.82
CA ASP A 82 3.03 -4.83 13.30
C ASP A 82 1.67 -4.92 12.60
N MET A 83 1.25 -3.85 11.93
CA MET A 83 -0.03 -3.84 11.23
C MET A 83 0.03 -4.58 9.89
N PRO A 84 -1.08 -5.26 9.51
CA PRO A 84 -1.18 -5.97 8.24
C PRO A 84 -1.04 -5.04 7.05
N ILE A 85 -0.97 -5.61 5.86
CA ILE A 85 -1.07 -4.90 4.58
C ILE A 85 -2.45 -4.22 4.50
N GLU A 86 -2.49 -3.04 3.92
CA GLU A 86 -3.71 -2.27 3.75
C GLU A 86 -4.72 -3.00 2.86
N ALA A 87 -6.00 -3.06 3.25
CA ALA A 87 -7.06 -3.64 2.42
C ALA A 87 -7.16 -2.98 1.02
N ALA A 88 -6.75 -1.71 0.89
CA ALA A 88 -6.68 -1.03 -0.39
C ALA A 88 -5.70 -1.70 -1.37
N TYR A 89 -4.63 -2.34 -0.87
CA TYR A 89 -3.67 -3.07 -1.69
C TYR A 89 -4.39 -4.16 -2.50
N PHE A 90 -5.16 -5.01 -1.83
CA PHE A 90 -5.86 -6.16 -2.42
C PHE A 90 -7.02 -5.79 -3.36
N VAL A 91 -7.40 -4.51 -3.42
CA VAL A 91 -8.37 -3.98 -4.37
C VAL A 91 -7.68 -3.31 -5.57
N THR A 92 -6.49 -2.75 -5.37
CA THR A 92 -5.79 -1.94 -6.37
C THR A 92 -4.75 -2.74 -7.17
N PHE A 93 -4.09 -3.71 -6.53
CA PHE A 93 -3.00 -4.49 -7.12
C PHE A 93 -3.44 -5.94 -7.30
N SER A 94 -2.88 -6.59 -8.32
CA SER A 94 -3.18 -7.99 -8.67
C SER A 94 -2.26 -8.99 -7.98
N ASP A 95 -1.09 -8.54 -7.51
CA ASP A 95 -0.07 -9.42 -6.95
C ASP A 95 -0.52 -10.01 -5.62
N PRO A 96 -0.49 -11.34 -5.46
CA PRO A 96 -0.98 -11.99 -4.26
C PRO A 96 0.05 -11.88 -3.14
N LEU A 97 -0.35 -11.23 -2.04
CA LEU A 97 0.44 -11.16 -0.80
C LEU A 97 -0.34 -11.74 0.37
N CYS A 98 0.36 -12.29 1.36
CA CYS A 98 -0.23 -12.59 2.65
C CYS A 98 -0.71 -11.29 3.32
N PHE A 99 -1.99 -11.23 3.68
CA PHE A 99 -2.60 -10.06 4.33
C PHE A 99 -1.82 -9.56 5.55
N TYR A 100 -1.25 -10.47 6.35
CA TYR A 100 -0.59 -10.08 7.60
C TYR A 100 0.89 -9.76 7.45
N CYS A 101 1.64 -10.57 6.70
CA CYS A 101 3.10 -10.45 6.65
C CYS A 101 3.63 -9.92 5.32
N GLY A 102 2.82 -9.85 4.26
CA GLY A 102 3.28 -9.42 2.94
C GLY A 102 4.11 -10.46 2.18
N SER A 103 4.21 -11.71 2.67
CA SER A 103 4.90 -12.80 1.93
C SER A 103 4.14 -13.16 0.65
N GLU A 104 4.88 -13.50 -0.41
CA GLU A 104 4.35 -14.03 -1.67
C GLU A 104 4.26 -15.56 -1.68
N HIS A 105 4.84 -16.22 -0.68
CA HIS A 105 5.01 -17.67 -0.66
C HIS A 105 3.93 -18.39 0.17
N ASN A 106 3.63 -19.62 -0.26
CA ASN A 106 2.72 -20.56 0.42
C ASN A 106 1.36 -19.96 0.77
N LEU A 107 0.78 -19.21 -0.18
CA LEU A 107 -0.48 -18.51 0.00
C LEU A 107 -1.67 -19.44 -0.22
N GLU A 108 -2.57 -19.45 0.76
CA GLU A 108 -3.92 -19.96 0.61
C GLU A 108 -4.85 -18.81 0.24
N ALA A 109 -5.50 -18.91 -0.92
CA ALA A 109 -6.51 -17.95 -1.36
C ALA A 109 -7.88 -18.64 -1.42
N ASN A 110 -8.87 -18.01 -0.78
CA ASN A 110 -10.27 -18.44 -0.84
C ASN A 110 -11.12 -17.30 -1.40
N ASP A 111 -12.22 -17.65 -2.07
CA ASP A 111 -13.17 -16.66 -2.57
C ASP A 111 -13.70 -15.77 -1.43
N GLY A 112 -13.62 -14.46 -1.62
CA GLY A 112 -14.04 -13.47 -0.62
C GLY A 112 -13.07 -13.27 0.55
N GLN A 113 -11.87 -13.85 0.52
CA GLN A 113 -10.83 -13.64 1.54
C GLN A 113 -9.54 -13.12 0.92
N ASP A 114 -8.77 -12.35 1.70
CA ASP A 114 -7.41 -11.97 1.34
C ASP A 114 -6.45 -13.14 1.59
N PRO A 115 -5.40 -13.31 0.77
CA PRO A 115 -4.51 -14.46 0.90
C PRO A 115 -3.83 -14.55 2.27
N LEU A 116 -3.60 -15.77 2.73
CA LEU A 116 -2.94 -16.05 4.01
C LEU A 116 -1.84 -17.09 3.81
N CYS A 117 -0.63 -16.82 4.30
CA CYS A 117 0.43 -17.83 4.28
C CYS A 117 0.32 -18.85 5.42
N ASP A 118 0.89 -20.02 5.22
CA ASP A 118 1.04 -21.09 6.19
C ASP A 118 1.68 -20.64 7.52
N ILE A 119 2.70 -19.79 7.49
CA ILE A 119 3.36 -19.25 8.70
C ILE A 119 2.37 -18.43 9.53
N CYS A 120 1.63 -17.51 8.89
CA CYS A 120 0.64 -16.70 9.60
C CYS A 120 -0.52 -17.55 10.13
N LYS A 121 -0.97 -18.54 9.35
CA LYS A 121 -1.98 -19.51 9.77
C LYS A 121 -1.52 -20.31 10.98
N ALA A 122 -0.28 -20.82 10.97
CA ALA A 122 0.32 -21.54 12.09
C ALA A 122 0.49 -20.65 13.34
N SER A 123 0.69 -19.34 13.15
CA SER A 123 0.70 -18.35 14.26
C SER A 123 -0.71 -18.00 14.79
N GLY A 124 -1.76 -18.67 14.30
CA GLY A 124 -3.14 -18.50 14.75
C GLY A 124 -3.90 -17.36 14.06
N LYS A 125 -3.33 -16.73 13.03
CA LYS A 125 -4.05 -15.72 12.25
C LYS A 125 -5.18 -16.37 11.46
N GLN A 126 -6.29 -15.66 11.37
CA GLN A 126 -7.46 -16.08 10.59
C GLN A 126 -7.50 -15.33 9.27
N PRO A 127 -8.04 -15.93 8.19
CA PRO A 127 -8.21 -15.25 6.91
C PRO A 127 -9.02 -13.95 7.07
N HIS A 128 -8.54 -12.88 6.43
CA HIS A 128 -9.24 -11.61 6.45
C HIS A 128 -10.35 -11.61 5.38
N SER A 129 -11.59 -11.34 5.78
CA SER A 129 -12.72 -11.25 4.84
C SER A 129 -12.65 -9.96 4.03
N LYS A 130 -12.69 -10.09 2.71
CA LYS A 130 -12.82 -8.94 1.81
C LYS A 130 -14.16 -8.29 2.08
N ASN A 131 -14.16 -6.97 2.26
CA ASN A 131 -15.39 -6.21 2.42
C ASN A 131 -16.01 -5.96 1.04
N THR A 132 -16.46 -7.02 0.38
CA THR A 132 -17.26 -6.93 -0.83
C THR A 132 -18.65 -6.45 -0.43
N ARG A 133 -18.86 -5.13 -0.42
CA ARG A 133 -20.22 -4.64 -0.68
C ARG A 133 -20.57 -5.17 -2.06
N ALA A 134 -21.37 -6.22 -2.10
CA ALA A 134 -21.95 -6.73 -3.32
C ALA A 134 -22.49 -5.52 -4.10
N PHE A 135 -21.88 -5.24 -5.24
CA PHE A 135 -22.41 -4.26 -6.16
C PHE A 135 -23.75 -4.83 -6.62
N VAL A 136 -24.85 -4.33 -6.05
CA VAL A 136 -26.20 -4.62 -6.55
C VAL A 136 -26.43 -3.61 -7.66
N PRO A 137 -26.29 -3.98 -8.95
CA PRO A 137 -26.69 -3.08 -10.03
C PRO A 137 -28.17 -2.77 -9.86
N ARG A 138 -28.53 -1.48 -9.90
CA ARG A 138 -29.92 -1.03 -10.06
C ARG A 138 -30.30 -1.07 -11.53
#